data_AF-A0A0W0W1X3-F1
#
_entry.id   AF-A0A0W0W1X3-F1
#
_cell.length_a   1.000
_cell.length_b   1.000
_cell.length_c   1.000
_cell.angle_alpha   90.00
_cell.angle_beta   90.00
_cell.angle_gamma   90.00
#
_symmetry.space_group_name_H-M   'P 1'
#
loop_
_entity.id
_entity.type
_entity.pdbx_description
1 polymer ?
#
loop_
_entity_poly.entity_id
_entity_poly.type
_entity_poly.pdbx_seq_one_letter_code
_entity_poly.pdbx_strand_id
1 'polypeptide(L)'
;MKKLIFFVLISLAVTTGQASKLSKFLHKMEEENRVRQQQEWQQDMNFADLSFRLEKRYVDERGQDCRDYIFRARSNPYLHGYYTVCEER
;
A
#
# COMPACT_ATOMS: atom_id res chain seq x y z
N MET A 1 6.50 32.01 -47.08
CA MET A 1 5.49 31.05 -46.57
C MET A 1 6.01 29.61 -46.43
N LYS A 2 6.64 29.01 -47.47
CA LYS A 2 7.10 27.60 -47.43
C LYS A 2 8.06 27.24 -46.28
N LYS A 3 8.92 28.18 -45.87
CA LYS A 3 9.87 28.00 -44.73
C LYS A 3 9.18 27.97 -43.36
N LEU A 4 8.06 28.70 -43.18
CA LEU A 4 7.32 28.73 -41.91
C LEU A 4 6.57 27.41 -41.66
N ILE A 5 6.01 26.83 -42.71
CA ILE A 5 5.31 25.53 -42.65
C ILE A 5 6.27 24.42 -42.20
N PHE A 6 7.53 24.47 -42.66
CA PHE A 6 8.57 23.52 -42.25
C PHE A 6 8.91 23.59 -40.77
N PHE A 7 9.02 24.81 -40.21
CA PHE A 7 9.27 25.00 -38.78
C PHE A 7 8.13 24.47 -37.91
N VAL A 8 6.87 24.67 -38.31
CA VAL A 8 5.71 24.16 -37.59
C VAL A 8 5.69 22.63 -37.59
N LEU A 9 5.98 21.98 -38.72
CA LEU A 9 6.04 20.51 -38.82
C LEU A 9 7.14 19.91 -37.93
N ILE A 10 8.32 20.52 -37.90
CA ILE A 10 9.43 20.07 -37.04
C ILE A 10 9.05 20.22 -35.56
N SER A 11 8.42 21.35 -35.18
CA SER A 11 8.00 21.57 -33.80
C SER A 11 6.98 20.52 -33.32
N LEU A 12 6.01 20.14 -34.17
CA LEU A 12 5.02 19.10 -33.87
C LEU A 12 5.66 17.70 -33.73
N ALA A 13 6.66 17.39 -34.57
CA ALA A 13 7.35 16.11 -34.51
C ALA A 13 8.21 15.97 -33.24
N VAL A 14 8.82 17.06 -32.78
CA VAL A 14 9.61 17.07 -31.55
C VAL A 14 8.72 16.93 -30.31
N THR A 15 7.57 17.61 -30.26
CA THR A 15 6.64 17.53 -29.12
C THR A 15 5.97 16.16 -29.00
N THR A 16 5.59 15.54 -30.12
CA THR A 16 5.00 14.18 -30.13
C THR A 16 6.02 13.12 -29.72
N GLY A 17 7.27 13.24 -30.17
CA GLY A 17 8.37 12.36 -29.74
C GLY A 17 8.63 12.46 -28.23
N GLN A 18 8.65 13.67 -27.67
CA GLN A 18 8.82 13.88 -26.23
C GLN A 18 7.63 13.40 -25.40
N ALA A 19 6.40 13.64 -25.86
CA ALA A 19 5.19 13.13 -25.21
C ALA A 19 5.18 11.59 -25.14
N SER A 20 5.67 10.90 -26.18
CA SER A 20 5.77 9.43 -26.16
C SER A 20 6.76 8.91 -25.10
N LYS A 21 7.88 9.61 -24.88
CA LYS A 21 8.89 9.24 -23.87
C LYS A 21 8.36 9.47 -22.47
N LEU A 22 7.66 10.59 -22.26
CA LEU A 22 7.01 10.90 -20.98
C LEU A 22 5.92 9.88 -20.66
N SER A 23 5.06 9.53 -21.63
CA SER A 23 4.03 8.50 -21.45
C SER A 23 4.63 7.14 -21.07
N LYS A 24 5.69 6.70 -21.75
CA LYS A 24 6.40 5.45 -21.39
C LYS A 24 7.00 5.49 -19.99
N PHE A 25 7.56 6.63 -19.59
CA PHE A 25 8.12 6.81 -18.24
C PHE A 25 7.03 6.75 -17.17
N LEU A 26 5.92 7.45 -17.37
CA LEU A 26 4.76 7.42 -16.45
C LEU A 26 4.17 6.03 -16.35
N HIS A 27 3.96 5.34 -17.47
CA HIS A 27 3.47 3.95 -17.47
C HIS A 27 4.39 3.01 -16.68
N LYS A 28 5.71 3.12 -16.87
CA LYS A 28 6.65 2.29 -16.12
C LYS A 28 6.58 2.56 -14.61
N MET A 29 6.50 3.83 -14.22
CA MET A 29 6.36 4.21 -12.81
C MET A 29 5.05 3.71 -12.19
N GLU A 30 3.96 3.78 -12.93
CA GLU A 30 2.65 3.29 -12.50
C GLU A 30 2.66 1.76 -12.33
N GLU A 31 3.28 1.04 -13.28
CA GLU A 31 3.44 -0.42 -13.19
C GLU A 31 4.26 -0.82 -11.94
N GLU A 32 5.38 -0.14 -11.67
CA GLU A 32 6.22 -0.37 -10.48
C GLU A 32 5.48 -0.05 -9.17
N ASN A 33 4.67 1.01 -9.15
CA ASN A 33 3.85 1.34 -7.99
C ASN A 33 2.74 0.31 -7.77
N ARG A 34 2.09 -0.15 -8.84
CA ARG A 34 1.03 -1.17 -8.77
C ARG A 34 1.58 -2.48 -8.23
N VAL A 35 2.76 -2.89 -8.68
CA VAL A 35 3.43 -4.12 -8.19
C VAL A 35 3.76 -3.99 -6.70
N ARG A 36 4.30 -2.85 -6.25
CA ARG A 36 4.55 -2.60 -4.82
C ARG A 36 3.27 -2.67 -3.98
N GLN A 37 2.22 -1.98 -4.41
CA GLN A 37 0.93 -2.01 -3.70
C GLN A 37 0.32 -3.41 -3.63
N GLN A 38 0.44 -4.20 -4.70
CA GLN A 38 -0.03 -5.58 -4.70
C GLN A 38 0.77 -6.45 -3.72
N GLN A 39 2.07 -6.24 -3.60
CA GLN A 39 2.92 -6.93 -2.63
C GLN A 39 2.59 -6.53 -1.19
N GLU A 40 2.39 -5.24 -0.93
CA GLU A 40 1.94 -4.72 0.37
C GLU A 40 0.60 -5.32 0.77
N TRP A 41 -0.39 -5.33 -0.13
CA TRP A 41 -1.69 -5.96 0.11
C TRP A 41 -1.60 -7.46 0.39
N GLN A 42 -0.73 -8.19 -0.32
CA GLN A 42 -0.50 -9.61 -0.03
C GLN A 42 0.14 -9.83 1.34
N GLN A 43 1.02 -8.93 1.79
CA GLN A 43 1.65 -8.99 3.11
C GLN A 43 0.67 -8.64 4.23
N ASP A 44 -0.18 -7.63 4.04
CA ASP A 44 -1.20 -7.24 5.03
C ASP A 44 -2.22 -8.35 5.30
N MET A 45 -2.51 -9.18 4.28
CA MET A 45 -3.43 -10.32 4.40
C MET A 45 -2.78 -11.58 5.01
N ASN A 46 -1.51 -11.52 5.40
CA ASN A 46 -0.81 -12.67 5.99
C ASN A 46 -0.96 -12.71 7.52
N PHE A 47 -2.13 -13.15 7.99
CA PHE A 47 -2.40 -13.31 9.43
C PHE A 47 -1.44 -14.30 10.13
N ALA A 48 -0.81 -15.22 9.40
CA ALA A 48 0.18 -16.14 9.96
C ALA A 48 1.50 -15.45 10.33
N ASP A 49 1.75 -14.26 9.79
CA ASP A 49 2.90 -13.44 10.16
C ASP A 49 2.71 -12.73 11.51
N LEU A 50 1.46 -12.61 11.97
CA LEU A 50 1.14 -11.96 13.23
C LEU A 50 1.36 -12.91 14.42
N SER A 51 2.18 -12.46 15.37
CA SER A 51 2.39 -13.13 16.65
C SER A 51 1.59 -12.42 17.73
N PHE A 52 0.57 -13.10 18.26
CA PHE A 52 -0.24 -12.60 19.38
C PHE A 52 0.31 -13.08 20.71
N ARG A 53 0.43 -12.18 21.68
CA ARG A 53 0.77 -12.48 23.07
C ARG A 53 -0.34 -11.96 23.96
N LEU A 54 -0.88 -12.83 24.82
CA LEU A 54 -1.83 -12.41 25.85
C LEU A 54 -1.14 -11.48 26.85
N GLU A 55 -1.72 -10.29 27.06
CA GLU A 55 -1.24 -9.30 28.02
C GLU A 55 -1.98 -9.41 29.35
N LYS A 56 -3.31 -9.41 29.33
CA LYS A 56 -4.13 -9.50 30.54
C LYS A 56 -5.49 -10.12 30.29
N ARG A 57 -6.09 -10.62 31.36
CA ARG A 57 -7.49 -11.04 31.44
C ARG A 57 -8.19 -10.21 32.49
N TYR A 58 -9.38 -9.71 32.20
CA TYR A 58 -10.16 -8.89 33.13
C TYR A 58 -11.65 -9.08 32.86
N VAL A 59 -12.46 -8.77 33.87
CA VAL A 59 -13.91 -8.66 33.72
C VAL A 59 -14.22 -7.19 33.48
N ASP A 60 -14.95 -6.87 32.42
CA ASP A 60 -15.35 -5.48 32.15
C ASP A 60 -16.47 -5.02 33.11
N GLU A 61 -16.84 -3.74 33.01
CA GLU A 61 -17.89 -3.15 33.85
C GLU A 61 -19.29 -3.75 33.61
N ARG A 62 -19.49 -4.42 32.47
CA ARG A 62 -20.72 -5.12 32.09
C ARG A 62 -20.71 -6.59 32.50
N GLY A 63 -19.64 -7.06 33.13
CA GLY A 63 -19.49 -8.47 33.55
C GLY A 63 -18.99 -9.40 32.45
N GLN A 64 -18.44 -8.87 31.34
CA GLN A 64 -17.90 -9.68 30.24
C GLN A 64 -16.48 -10.15 30.55
N ASP A 65 -16.15 -11.39 30.19
CA ASP A 65 -14.79 -11.93 30.32
C ASP A 65 -13.93 -11.45 29.13
N CYS A 66 -13.05 -10.49 29.37
CA CYS A 66 -12.20 -9.87 28.37
C CYS A 66 -10.74 -10.34 28.43
N ARG A 67 -10.09 -10.36 27.27
CA ARG A 67 -8.69 -10.73 27.06
C ARG A 67 -8.03 -9.74 26.12
N ASP A 68 -6.96 -9.10 26.58
CA ASP A 68 -6.15 -8.20 25.77
C ASP A 68 -4.91 -8.92 25.26
N TYR A 69 -4.62 -8.72 23.98
CA TYR A 69 -3.48 -9.28 23.27
C TYR A 69 -2.64 -8.15 22.68
N ILE A 70 -1.34 -8.27 22.77
CA ILE A 70 -0.39 -7.49 21.98
C ILE A 70 -0.02 -8.33 20.77
N PHE A 71 -0.12 -7.76 19.57
CA PHE A 71 0.34 -8.41 18.36
C PHE A 71 1.51 -7.66 17.73
N ARG A 72 2.38 -8.42 17.06
CA ARG A 72 3.47 -7.90 16.24
C ARG A 72 3.63 -8.79 15.00
N ALA A 73 3.81 -8.17 13.85
CA ALA A 73 4.20 -8.87 12.64
C ALA A 73 5.67 -9.32 12.74
N ARG A 74 5.98 -10.51 12.22
CA ARG A 74 7.36 -11.04 12.20
C ARG A 74 8.14 -10.46 11.03
N SER A 75 7.47 -10.23 9.90
CA SER A 75 8.06 -9.68 8.69
C SER A 75 8.21 -8.15 8.72
N ASN A 76 7.34 -7.45 9.45
CA ASN A 76 7.33 -5.99 9.52
C ASN A 76 7.42 -5.49 10.98
N PRO A 77 8.56 -4.93 11.41
CA PRO A 77 8.74 -4.46 12.78
C PRO A 77 7.85 -3.26 13.15
N TYR A 78 7.28 -2.56 12.15
CA TYR A 78 6.40 -1.41 12.36
C TYR A 78 4.92 -1.80 12.47
N LEU A 79 4.56 -3.03 12.09
CA LEU A 79 3.18 -3.52 12.18
C LEU A 79 2.95 -4.21 13.52
N HIS A 80 2.49 -3.44 14.51
CA HIS A 80 2.19 -3.93 15.85
C HIS A 80 1.00 -3.18 16.47
N GLY A 81 0.31 -3.82 17.41
CA GLY A 81 -0.84 -3.19 18.06
C GLY A 81 -1.43 -4.00 19.19
N TYR A 82 -2.63 -3.59 19.61
CA TYR A 82 -3.41 -4.22 20.66
C TYR A 82 -4.72 -4.77 20.08
N TYR A 83 -5.15 -5.90 20.60
CA TYR A 83 -6.39 -6.56 20.20
C TYR A 83 -7.11 -7.09 21.43
N THR A 84 -8.35 -6.67 21.63
CA THR A 84 -9.17 -7.06 22.77
C THR A 84 -10.29 -7.99 22.31
N VAL A 85 -10.48 -9.09 23.04
CA VAL A 85 -11.58 -10.04 22.83
C VAL A 85 -12.38 -10.13 24.12
N CYS A 86 -13.66 -9.78 24.07
CA CYS A 86 -14.59 -9.95 25.17
C CYS A 86 -15.61 -11.03 24.79
N GLU A 87 -15.80 -12.00 25.68
CA GLU A 87 -16.81 -13.05 25.54
C GLU A 87 -18.01 -12.70 26.44
N GLU A 88 -19.18 -12.60 25.82
CA GLU A 88 -20.45 -12.52 26.54
C GLU A 88 -20.80 -13.90 27.08
N ARG A 89 -21.18 -13.95 28.36
CA ARG A 89 -21.51 -15.19 29.07
C ARG A 89 -22.99 -15.52 28.98
#